data_AF-G8B1Q3-F1
#
_entry.id   AF-G8B1Q3-F1
#
_cell.length_a   1.000
_cell.length_b   1.000
_cell.length_c   1.000
_cell.angle_alpha   90.00
_cell.angle_beta   90.00
_cell.angle_gamma   90.00
#
_symmetry.space_group_name_H-M   'P 1'
#
loop_
_entity.id
_entity.type
_entity.pdbx_description
1 polymer ?
#
loop_
_entity_poly.entity_id
_entity_poly.type
_entity_poly.pdbx_seq_one_letter_code
_entity_poly.pdbx_strand_id
1 'polypeptide(L)'
;MKNLSIVLIACFAVFQLTSADSNHIKECLTEHGLQETDMNLLKSLGSVKFADTTIKDEDREKLDCVLACIFQKESPGQSLHEVIKDVLSEDTYKSENLRKEMTETLNTCETQAGDDDCKLLQCVQITKLPFYDLLYTFVVARDMQKCFVDNGLNASDAVNLEHLNEPGWVEEILKKVDEDKLACTMFCLYSKQDKITHDKSLQQRFETRINESDKLIADQKKEMLETLNRCGIEAAGDNCKLVKCIKILRAPFFNLYHQ
;
A
#
# COMPACT_ATOMS: atom_id res chain seq x y z
N MET A 1 22.93 -15.29 -6.10
CA MET A 1 22.74 -14.46 -4.89
C MET A 1 21.24 -14.19 -4.73
N LYS A 2 20.48 -15.20 -4.27
CA LYS A 2 19.00 -15.19 -4.22
C LYS A 2 18.45 -15.38 -2.80
N ASN A 3 19.32 -15.36 -1.79
CA ASN A 3 18.99 -15.79 -0.43
C ASN A 3 19.02 -14.66 0.61
N LEU A 4 19.31 -13.41 0.24
CA LEU A 4 19.25 -12.27 1.18
C LEU A 4 17.86 -11.64 1.28
N SER A 5 17.03 -11.75 0.22
CA SER A 5 15.64 -11.28 0.22
C SER A 5 14.74 -11.97 1.26
N ILE A 6 15.21 -13.05 1.89
CA ILE A 6 14.50 -13.79 2.94
C ILE A 6 14.78 -13.19 4.34
N VAL A 7 15.89 -12.49 4.53
CA VAL A 7 16.28 -11.93 5.83
C VAL A 7 15.55 -10.59 6.10
N LEU A 8 15.33 -9.79 5.06
CA LEU A 8 14.60 -8.50 5.14
C LEU A 8 13.10 -8.66 5.39
N ILE A 9 12.51 -9.78 4.97
CA ILE A 9 11.12 -10.14 5.32
C ILE A 9 10.99 -10.36 6.83
N ALA A 10 12.05 -10.76 7.54
CA ALA A 10 11.96 -11.12 8.95
C ALA A 10 12.01 -9.93 9.92
N CYS A 11 12.81 -8.88 9.64
CA CYS A 11 13.00 -7.79 10.61
C CYS A 11 11.78 -6.86 10.77
N PHE A 12 10.94 -6.71 9.73
CA PHE A 12 9.70 -5.92 9.80
C PHE A 12 8.42 -6.76 9.64
N ALA A 13 8.48 -8.08 9.38
CA ALA A 13 7.30 -8.95 9.55
C ALA A 13 6.81 -9.03 10.99
N VAL A 14 7.57 -8.53 11.97
CA VAL A 14 7.08 -8.31 13.33
C VAL A 14 5.94 -7.29 13.39
N PHE A 15 5.81 -6.40 12.39
CA PHE A 15 4.63 -5.53 12.25
C PHE A 15 3.36 -6.28 11.80
N GLN A 16 3.43 -7.58 11.49
CA GLN A 16 2.23 -8.41 11.32
C GLN A 16 1.47 -8.45 12.66
N LEU A 17 0.43 -7.63 12.75
CA LEU A 17 -0.66 -7.61 13.73
C LEU A 17 -1.45 -8.94 13.83
N THR A 18 -0.80 -10.09 13.63
CA THR A 18 -1.17 -11.37 14.27
C THR A 18 -0.39 -11.65 15.55
N SER A 19 0.56 -10.79 15.94
CA SER A 19 1.03 -10.66 17.32
C SER A 19 0.75 -9.26 17.86
N ALA A 20 -0.54 -8.88 17.87
CA ALA A 20 -1.06 -7.84 18.77
C ALA A 20 -0.96 -8.28 20.26
N ASP A 21 0.17 -8.87 20.61
CA ASP A 21 0.54 -9.46 21.90
C ASP A 21 2.07 -9.32 22.14
N SER A 22 2.71 -8.30 21.55
CA SER A 22 4.13 -7.99 21.79
C SER A 22 4.23 -6.96 22.91
N ASN A 23 4.69 -7.39 24.10
CA ASN A 23 4.99 -6.50 25.23
C ASN A 23 5.91 -5.35 24.81
N HIS A 24 6.80 -5.55 23.83
CA HIS A 24 7.74 -4.54 23.35
C HIS A 24 7.07 -3.31 22.75
N ILE A 25 5.97 -3.46 21.99
CA ILE A 25 5.28 -2.30 21.40
C ILE A 25 4.65 -1.43 22.50
N LYS A 26 4.00 -2.08 23.48
CA LYS A 26 3.39 -1.38 24.62
C LYS A 26 4.44 -0.72 25.51
N GLU A 27 5.57 -1.38 25.72
CA GLU A 27 6.73 -0.83 26.41
C GLU A 27 7.26 0.40 25.67
N CYS A 28 7.56 0.30 24.37
CA CYS A 28 8.09 1.41 23.59
C CYS A 28 7.14 2.62 23.56
N LEU A 29 5.83 2.41 23.44
CA LEU A 29 4.85 3.49 23.57
C LEU A 29 4.98 4.19 24.94
N THR A 30 4.99 3.41 26.02
CA THR A 30 5.04 3.94 27.39
C THR A 30 6.36 4.65 27.66
N GLU A 31 7.48 4.09 27.21
CA GLU A 31 8.84 4.65 27.33
C GLU A 31 8.94 6.03 26.67
N HIS A 32 8.20 6.26 25.59
CA HIS A 32 8.19 7.53 24.85
C HIS A 32 6.95 8.39 25.10
N GLY A 33 6.25 8.16 26.22
CA GLY A 33 5.17 9.03 26.71
C GLY A 33 3.86 8.94 25.93
N LEU A 34 3.67 7.88 25.15
CA LEU A 34 2.41 7.53 24.50
C LEU A 34 1.65 6.50 25.35
N GLN A 35 0.33 6.59 25.32
CA GLN A 35 -0.58 5.68 26.03
C GLN A 35 -1.04 4.56 25.11
N GLU A 36 -1.62 3.50 25.68
CA GLU A 36 -2.24 2.43 24.90
C GLU A 36 -3.38 2.94 24.00
N THR A 37 -4.02 4.06 24.35
CA THR A 37 -4.99 4.75 23.48
C THR A 37 -4.37 5.30 22.19
N ASP A 38 -3.06 5.60 22.21
CA ASP A 38 -2.28 6.06 21.08
C ASP A 38 -1.83 4.90 20.17
N MET A 39 -2.17 3.65 20.52
CA MET A 39 -2.08 2.51 19.60
C MET A 39 -2.84 2.77 18.30
N ASN A 40 -3.88 3.62 18.32
CA ASN A 40 -4.59 3.99 17.10
C ASN A 40 -3.71 4.82 16.14
N LEU A 41 -2.71 5.54 16.66
CA LEU A 41 -1.71 6.27 15.88
C LEU A 41 -0.70 5.30 15.22
N LEU A 42 -0.29 4.24 15.92
CA LEU A 42 0.51 3.16 15.34
C LEU A 42 -0.30 2.35 14.31
N LYS A 43 -1.58 2.08 14.58
CA LYS A 43 -2.47 1.37 13.65
C LYS A 43 -2.78 2.17 12.39
N SER A 44 -2.62 3.49 12.42
CA SER A 44 -2.76 4.34 11.24
C SER A 44 -1.46 4.52 10.45
N LEU A 45 -0.31 4.07 10.97
CA LEU A 45 0.88 3.85 10.13
C LEU A 45 0.54 2.85 9.02
N GLY A 46 1.02 3.11 7.80
CA GLY A 46 0.57 2.36 6.62
C GLY A 46 -0.77 2.82 6.04
N SER A 47 -1.36 3.92 6.53
CA SER A 47 -2.39 4.67 5.79
C SER A 47 -1.78 5.96 5.25
N VAL A 48 -2.02 6.32 4.00
CA VAL A 48 -1.51 7.57 3.44
C VAL A 48 -2.14 8.80 4.11
N LYS A 49 -3.34 8.64 4.70
CA LYS A 49 -3.97 9.63 5.59
C LYS A 49 -3.04 10.01 6.72
N PHE A 50 -2.19 9.11 7.21
CA PHE A 50 -1.20 9.43 8.24
C PHE A 50 -0.11 10.38 7.71
N ALA A 51 0.34 10.22 6.47
CA ALA A 51 1.30 11.15 5.85
C ALA A 51 0.69 12.56 5.69
N ASP A 52 -0.61 12.62 5.39
CA ASP A 52 -1.33 13.83 4.99
C ASP A 52 -2.23 14.43 6.10
N THR A 53 -2.23 13.86 7.31
CA THR A 53 -3.04 14.36 8.43
C THR A 53 -2.34 15.48 9.21
N THR A 54 -3.19 16.31 9.83
CA THR A 54 -2.87 17.34 10.84
C THR A 54 -2.40 16.73 12.17
N ILE A 55 -1.53 15.71 12.12
CA ILE A 55 -0.82 15.21 13.29
C ILE A 55 0.20 16.27 13.68
N LYS A 56 0.21 16.65 14.96
CA LYS A 56 1.16 17.62 15.48
C LYS A 56 2.57 17.08 15.34
N ASP A 57 3.52 17.96 15.05
CA ASP A 57 4.93 17.56 14.92
C ASP A 57 5.45 16.84 16.17
N GLU A 58 5.00 17.24 17.35
CA GLU A 58 5.33 16.58 18.62
C GLU A 58 4.88 15.10 18.67
N ASP A 59 3.73 14.77 18.10
CA ASP A 59 3.23 13.39 18.08
C ASP A 59 3.99 12.55 17.04
N ARG A 60 4.45 13.18 15.95
CA ARG A 60 5.32 12.54 14.94
C ARG A 60 6.69 12.24 15.51
N GLU A 61 7.29 13.19 16.22
CA GLU A 61 8.60 13.03 16.88
C GLU A 61 8.58 11.89 17.92
N LYS A 62 7.49 11.79 18.71
CA LYS A 62 7.29 10.66 19.63
C LYS A 62 7.16 9.35 18.88
N LEU A 63 6.46 9.33 17.75
CA LEU A 63 6.28 8.12 16.94
C LEU A 63 7.59 7.67 16.29
N ASP A 64 8.42 8.60 15.82
CA ASP A 64 9.75 8.30 15.28
C ASP A 64 10.60 7.59 16.35
N CYS A 65 10.58 8.07 17.60
CA CYS A 65 11.22 7.40 18.74
C CYS A 65 10.63 6.00 19.02
N VAL A 66 9.31 5.85 18.98
CA VAL A 66 8.66 4.55 19.18
C VAL A 66 9.08 3.54 18.10
N LEU A 67 9.19 3.96 16.84
CA LEU A 67 9.66 3.12 15.75
C LEU A 67 11.12 2.69 15.94
N ALA A 68 11.99 3.60 16.37
CA ALA A 68 13.37 3.29 16.74
C ALA A 68 13.45 2.27 17.88
N CYS A 69 12.67 2.46 18.95
CA CYS A 69 12.60 1.53 20.08
C CYS A 69 12.13 0.14 19.64
N ILE A 70 11.07 0.06 18.83
CA ILE A 70 10.56 -1.21 18.30
C ILE A 70 11.66 -1.90 17.48
N PHE A 71 12.33 -1.17 16.58
CA PHE A 71 13.43 -1.72 15.79
C PHE A 71 14.54 -2.30 16.68
N GLN A 72 15.00 -1.57 17.70
CA GLN A 72 16.07 -2.06 18.58
C GLN A 72 15.68 -3.29 19.39
N LYS A 73 14.44 -3.36 19.88
CA LYS A 73 13.96 -4.52 20.65
C LYS A 73 13.78 -5.76 19.77
N GLU A 74 13.36 -5.57 18.51
CA GLU A 74 13.09 -6.66 17.58
C GLU A 74 14.32 -7.10 16.77
N SER A 75 15.30 -6.20 16.58
CA SER A 75 16.51 -6.43 15.79
C SER A 75 17.77 -5.96 16.55
N PRO A 76 18.05 -6.52 17.73
CA PRO A 76 19.15 -6.06 18.57
C PRO A 76 20.50 -6.19 17.85
N GLY A 77 21.27 -5.10 17.85
CA GLY A 77 22.60 -5.02 17.23
C GLY A 77 22.61 -4.81 15.72
N GLN A 78 21.45 -4.61 15.08
CA GLN A 78 21.38 -4.15 13.69
C GLN A 78 21.45 -2.62 13.63
N SER A 79 22.05 -2.07 12.56
CA SER A 79 22.07 -0.63 12.30
C SER A 79 20.82 -0.24 11.52
N LEU A 80 20.01 0.65 12.09
CA LEU A 80 18.82 1.17 11.41
C LEU A 80 19.19 1.96 10.15
N HIS A 81 20.29 2.71 10.20
CA HIS A 81 20.83 3.42 9.05
C HIS A 81 21.11 2.50 7.86
N GLU A 82 21.88 1.42 8.07
CA GLU A 82 22.19 0.50 6.97
C GLU A 82 20.94 -0.20 6.46
N VAL A 83 19.96 -0.51 7.33
CA VAL A 83 18.67 -1.05 6.89
C VAL A 83 17.93 -0.05 5.99
N ILE A 84 17.78 1.22 6.38
CA ILE A 84 17.08 2.22 5.55
C ILE A 84 17.82 2.44 4.23
N LYS A 85 19.15 2.48 4.26
CA LYS A 85 20.00 2.67 3.09
C LYS A 85 19.90 1.52 2.10
N ASP A 86 19.89 0.28 2.58
CA ASP A 86 19.67 -0.90 1.76
C ASP A 86 18.31 -0.82 1.06
N VAL A 87 17.27 -0.47 1.81
CA VAL A 87 15.92 -0.29 1.25
C VAL A 87 15.89 0.78 0.17
N LEU A 88 16.52 1.93 0.39
CA LEU A 88 16.62 3.00 -0.61
C LEU A 88 17.35 2.56 -1.88
N SER A 89 18.38 1.73 -1.74
CA SER A 89 19.15 1.22 -2.87
C SER A 89 18.34 0.25 -3.74
N GLU A 90 17.48 -0.54 -3.11
CA GLU A 90 16.62 -1.54 -3.74
C GLU A 90 15.29 -0.96 -4.26
N ASP A 91 14.90 0.23 -3.79
CA ASP A 91 13.68 0.92 -4.23
C ASP A 91 13.83 1.45 -5.67
N THR A 92 13.71 0.55 -6.65
CA THR A 92 13.75 0.90 -8.08
C THR A 92 12.52 1.70 -8.56
N TYR A 93 11.53 1.91 -7.69
CA TYR A 93 10.31 2.65 -8.02
C TYR A 93 10.50 4.16 -7.90
N LYS A 94 11.43 4.61 -7.06
CA LYS A 94 11.84 6.02 -6.98
C LYS A 94 12.82 6.37 -8.09
N SER A 95 12.75 7.62 -8.58
CA SER A 95 13.70 8.12 -9.57
C SER A 95 15.12 8.08 -8.98
N GLU A 96 16.12 7.85 -9.83
CA GLU A 96 17.52 7.80 -9.39
C GLU A 96 17.94 9.05 -8.62
N ASN A 97 17.50 10.23 -9.09
CA ASN A 97 17.75 11.51 -8.41
C ASN A 97 17.13 11.57 -7.02
N LEU A 98 15.86 11.15 -6.86
CA LEU A 98 15.20 11.16 -5.56
C LEU A 98 15.85 10.18 -4.59
N ARG A 99 16.24 8.99 -5.05
CA ARG A 99 16.96 8.02 -4.21
C ARG A 99 18.31 8.57 -3.75
N LYS A 100 19.02 9.26 -4.64
CA LYS A 100 20.29 9.89 -4.32
C LYS A 100 20.13 10.97 -3.25
N GLU A 101 19.13 11.85 -3.41
CA GLU A 101 18.81 12.90 -2.43
C GLU A 101 18.40 12.32 -1.06
N MET A 102 17.57 11.27 -1.05
CA MET A 102 17.19 10.57 0.19
C MET A 102 18.39 9.89 0.83
N THR A 103 19.27 9.27 0.05
CA THR A 103 20.49 8.64 0.56
C THR A 103 21.45 9.67 1.14
N GLU A 104 21.64 10.81 0.48
CA GLU A 104 22.46 11.93 0.99
C GLU A 104 21.89 12.50 2.30
N THR A 105 20.56 12.66 2.36
CA THR A 105 19.85 13.07 3.57
C THR A 105 20.06 12.08 4.72
N LEU A 106 19.90 10.78 4.45
CA LEU A 106 20.08 9.72 5.44
C LEU A 106 21.51 9.71 6.01
N ASN A 107 22.53 9.76 5.15
CA ASN A 107 23.93 9.80 5.59
C ASN A 107 24.25 11.06 6.42
N THR A 108 23.66 12.20 6.05
CA THR A 108 23.80 13.46 6.79
C THR A 108 23.18 13.34 8.18
N CYS A 109 21.97 12.78 8.26
CA CYS A 109 21.27 12.55 9.52
C CYS A 109 21.98 11.55 10.42
N GLU A 110 22.55 10.48 9.87
CA GLU A 110 23.37 9.53 10.63
C GLU A 110 24.55 10.21 11.31
N THR A 111 25.24 11.10 10.59
CA THR A 111 26.36 11.86 11.15
C THR A 111 25.94 12.77 12.31
N GLN A 112 24.70 13.30 12.25
CA GLN A 112 24.16 14.18 13.30
C GLN A 112 23.59 13.41 14.49
N ALA A 113 22.99 12.25 14.24
CA ALA A 113 22.35 11.41 15.23
C ALA A 113 23.36 10.57 16.02
N GLY A 114 24.47 10.15 15.40
CA GLY A 114 25.37 9.16 15.97
C GLY A 114 24.63 7.83 16.15
N ASP A 115 24.76 7.21 17.32
CA ASP A 115 24.12 5.91 17.62
C ASP A 115 22.65 6.04 18.10
N ASP A 116 22.04 7.23 17.97
CA ASP A 116 20.68 7.51 18.44
C ASP A 116 19.65 7.34 17.32
N ASP A 117 19.11 6.13 17.20
CA ASP A 117 18.12 5.78 16.18
C ASP A 117 16.87 6.66 16.22
N CYS A 118 16.46 7.17 17.39
CA CYS A 118 15.34 8.11 17.45
C CYS A 118 15.70 9.42 16.74
N LYS A 119 16.87 10.00 17.05
CA LYS A 119 17.34 11.22 16.36
C LYS A 119 17.54 11.01 14.87
N LEU A 120 17.99 9.82 14.45
CA LEU A 120 18.10 9.47 13.05
C LEU A 120 16.74 9.56 12.37
N LEU A 121 15.72 8.89 12.93
CA LEU A 121 14.37 8.86 12.38
C LEU A 121 13.68 10.23 12.37
N GLN A 122 13.88 11.04 13.41
CA GLN A 122 13.38 12.42 13.48
C GLN A 122 14.07 13.32 12.44
N CYS A 123 15.39 13.18 12.27
CA CYS A 123 16.15 13.97 11.31
C CYS A 123 15.72 13.70 9.86
N VAL A 124 15.57 12.42 9.48
CA VAL A 124 15.08 12.05 8.14
C VAL A 124 13.57 12.28 8.00
N GLN A 125 12.87 12.59 9.10
CA GLN A 125 11.43 12.75 9.18
C GLN A 125 10.71 11.51 8.63
N ILE A 126 11.00 10.33 9.20
CA ILE A 126 10.53 9.03 8.67
C ILE A 126 9.00 8.95 8.58
N THR A 127 8.27 9.71 9.40
CA THR A 127 6.82 9.80 9.38
C THR A 127 6.26 10.77 8.33
N LYS A 128 7.10 11.48 7.59
CA LYS A 128 6.75 12.44 6.52
C LYS A 128 7.31 11.99 5.17
N LEU A 129 6.68 12.42 4.08
CA LEU A 129 7.23 12.21 2.74
C LEU A 129 8.58 12.93 2.59
N PRO A 130 9.53 12.37 1.82
CA PRO A 130 9.42 11.14 1.04
C PRO A 130 9.76 9.85 1.82
N PHE A 131 10.31 9.95 3.03
CA PHE A 131 10.76 8.79 3.81
C PHE A 131 9.61 7.92 4.34
N TYR A 132 8.43 8.51 4.55
CA TYR A 132 7.22 7.77 4.92
C TYR A 132 6.85 6.69 3.91
N ASP A 133 7.18 6.86 2.63
CA ASP A 133 6.95 5.83 1.62
C ASP A 133 7.64 4.52 1.99
N LEU A 134 8.79 4.58 2.68
CA LEU A 134 9.49 3.39 3.16
C LEU A 134 8.64 2.70 4.22
N LEU A 135 8.19 3.41 5.26
CA LEU A 135 7.31 2.85 6.31
C LEU A 135 5.99 2.31 5.75
N TYR A 136 5.34 3.06 4.85
CA TYR A 136 4.09 2.68 4.22
C TYR A 136 4.25 1.38 3.41
N THR A 137 5.33 1.32 2.61
CA THR A 137 5.75 0.13 1.87
C THR A 137 5.94 -1.07 2.80
N PHE A 138 6.40 -0.89 4.04
CA PHE A 138 6.56 -1.99 5.01
C PHE A 138 5.29 -2.38 5.80
N VAL A 139 4.43 -1.42 6.16
CA VAL A 139 3.24 -1.70 6.99
C VAL A 139 2.08 -2.28 6.18
N VAL A 140 1.94 -1.87 4.91
CA VAL A 140 0.90 -2.37 3.98
C VAL A 140 1.31 -3.73 3.35
N ALA A 141 2.48 -4.24 3.72
CA ALA A 141 3.33 -4.98 2.82
C ALA A 141 2.88 -6.37 2.37
N ARG A 142 2.06 -7.11 3.13
CA ARG A 142 1.92 -8.52 2.76
C ARG A 142 0.84 -8.82 1.73
N ASP A 143 -0.35 -8.26 1.89
CA ASP A 143 -1.51 -8.65 1.07
C ASP A 143 -2.03 -7.51 0.19
N MET A 144 -2.08 -6.28 0.70
CA MET A 144 -2.49 -5.11 -0.09
C MET A 144 -1.34 -4.66 -0.98
N GLN A 145 -0.14 -4.47 -0.42
CA GLN A 145 1.02 -4.08 -1.21
C GLN A 145 1.35 -5.10 -2.30
N LYS A 146 1.12 -6.40 -2.08
CA LYS A 146 1.24 -7.40 -3.14
C LYS A 146 0.36 -7.05 -4.35
N CYS A 147 -0.88 -6.60 -4.13
CA CYS A 147 -1.75 -6.14 -5.21
C CYS A 147 -1.23 -4.86 -5.88
N PHE A 148 -0.76 -3.86 -5.13
CA PHE A 148 -0.22 -2.64 -5.71
C PHE A 148 1.08 -2.91 -6.50
N VAL A 149 2.02 -3.66 -5.91
CA VAL A 149 3.34 -3.97 -6.46
C VAL A 149 3.28 -4.96 -7.62
N ASP A 150 2.53 -6.06 -7.51
CA ASP A 150 2.37 -7.02 -8.61
C ASP A 150 1.76 -6.35 -9.85
N ASN A 151 0.99 -5.28 -9.66
CA ASN A 151 0.36 -4.49 -10.73
C ASN A 151 1.10 -3.18 -11.02
N GLY A 152 2.27 -2.95 -10.43
CA GLY A 152 3.18 -1.85 -10.77
C GLY A 152 2.75 -0.44 -10.34
N LEU A 153 1.85 -0.32 -9.35
CA LEU A 153 1.53 0.94 -8.68
C LEU A 153 2.61 1.27 -7.64
N ASN A 154 2.99 2.55 -7.57
CA ASN A 154 3.93 3.05 -6.57
C ASN A 154 3.19 3.65 -5.34
N ALA A 155 3.94 4.04 -4.31
CA ALA A 155 3.39 4.65 -3.10
C ALA A 155 2.65 5.97 -3.36
N SER A 156 3.14 6.79 -4.29
CA SER A 156 2.45 8.03 -4.73
C SER A 156 1.14 7.73 -5.47
N ASP A 157 1.07 6.64 -6.23
CA ASP A 157 -0.18 6.17 -6.84
C ASP A 157 -1.17 5.72 -5.75
N ALA A 158 -0.69 4.98 -4.73
CA ALA A 158 -1.50 4.57 -3.58
C ALA A 158 -2.02 5.77 -2.78
N VAL A 159 -1.23 6.85 -2.67
CA VAL A 159 -1.64 8.13 -2.08
C VAL A 159 -2.84 8.73 -2.81
N ASN A 160 -2.80 8.74 -4.14
CA ASN A 160 -3.93 9.20 -4.95
C ASN A 160 -5.18 8.33 -4.77
N LEU A 161 -5.03 7.10 -4.30
CA LEU A 161 -6.09 6.10 -4.12
C LEU A 161 -6.71 6.09 -2.71
N GLU A 162 -6.31 6.96 -1.78
CA GLU A 162 -7.00 7.03 -0.47
C GLU A 162 -8.18 8.01 -0.43
N HIS A 163 -8.40 8.76 -1.51
CA HIS A 163 -9.57 9.60 -1.72
C HIS A 163 -10.69 8.89 -2.49
N LEU A 164 -10.59 7.56 -2.63
CA LEU A 164 -11.66 6.72 -3.16
C LEU A 164 -12.92 6.96 -2.32
N ASN A 165 -13.98 7.43 -2.97
CA ASN A 165 -15.40 7.55 -2.54
C ASN A 165 -16.06 8.91 -2.84
N GLU A 166 -15.39 9.87 -3.48
CA GLU A 166 -16.04 11.12 -3.91
C GLU A 166 -16.60 11.04 -5.35
N PRO A 167 -17.77 11.62 -5.67
CA PRO A 167 -18.29 11.62 -7.04
C PRO A 167 -17.26 12.17 -8.06
N GLY A 168 -16.96 11.39 -9.10
CA GLY A 168 -15.95 11.76 -10.12
C GLY A 168 -14.50 11.39 -9.77
N TRP A 169 -14.28 10.62 -8.69
CA TRP A 169 -12.95 10.22 -8.26
C TRP A 169 -12.17 9.44 -9.33
N VAL A 170 -12.85 8.62 -10.14
CA VAL A 170 -12.20 7.79 -11.15
C VAL A 170 -11.54 8.67 -12.19
N GLU A 171 -12.26 9.67 -12.71
CA GLU A 171 -11.75 10.58 -13.72
C GLU A 171 -10.55 11.38 -13.21
N GLU A 172 -10.56 11.83 -11.95
CA GLU A 172 -9.43 12.54 -11.35
C GLU A 172 -8.22 11.63 -11.11
N ILE A 173 -8.43 10.40 -10.68
CA ILE A 173 -7.35 9.44 -10.45
C ILE A 173 -6.73 8.99 -11.78
N LEU A 174 -7.53 8.76 -12.82
CA LEU A 174 -7.03 8.37 -14.14
C LEU A 174 -6.20 9.47 -14.83
N LYS A 175 -6.21 10.71 -14.33
CA LYS A 175 -5.26 11.76 -14.77
C LYS A 175 -3.85 11.54 -14.22
N LYS A 176 -3.72 10.82 -13.11
CA LYS A 176 -2.48 10.68 -12.34
C LYS A 176 -1.94 9.25 -12.33
N VAL A 177 -2.84 8.27 -12.40
CA VAL A 177 -2.54 6.85 -12.27
C VAL A 177 -2.95 6.13 -13.55
N ASP A 178 -2.10 5.21 -13.99
CA ASP A 178 -2.38 4.36 -15.14
C ASP A 178 -3.63 3.50 -14.91
N GLU A 179 -4.57 3.56 -15.86
CA GLU A 179 -5.88 2.89 -15.77
C GLU A 179 -5.74 1.37 -15.62
N ASP A 180 -4.80 0.80 -16.36
CA ASP A 180 -4.56 -0.64 -16.43
C ASP A 180 -4.01 -1.18 -15.11
N LYS A 181 -3.05 -0.45 -14.52
CA LYS A 181 -2.49 -0.76 -13.20
C LYS A 181 -3.54 -0.62 -12.09
N LEU A 182 -4.34 0.43 -12.16
CA LEU A 182 -5.41 0.68 -11.21
C LEU A 182 -6.49 -0.40 -11.27
N ALA A 183 -6.93 -0.75 -12.47
CA ALA A 183 -7.95 -1.79 -12.69
C ALA A 183 -7.55 -3.14 -12.09
N CYS A 184 -6.30 -3.57 -12.32
CA CYS A 184 -5.82 -4.83 -11.77
C CYS A 184 -5.59 -4.78 -10.26
N THR A 185 -5.13 -3.64 -9.73
CA THR A 185 -4.97 -3.46 -8.28
C THR A 185 -6.31 -3.53 -7.56
N MET A 186 -7.31 -2.78 -8.03
CA MET A 186 -8.66 -2.80 -7.43
C MET A 186 -9.26 -4.20 -7.45
N PHE A 187 -9.10 -4.93 -8.55
CA PHE A 187 -9.56 -6.30 -8.64
C PHE A 187 -8.84 -7.23 -7.64
N CYS A 188 -7.52 -7.11 -7.54
CA CYS A 188 -6.73 -7.90 -6.60
C CYS A 188 -7.17 -7.63 -5.14
N LEU A 189 -7.39 -6.36 -4.77
CA LEU A 189 -7.90 -5.97 -3.45
C LEU A 189 -9.29 -6.55 -3.18
N TYR A 190 -10.20 -6.45 -4.15
CA TYR A 190 -11.55 -7.00 -4.05
C TYR A 190 -11.54 -8.52 -3.86
N SER A 191 -10.68 -9.23 -4.61
CA SER A 191 -10.51 -10.69 -4.49
C SER A 191 -10.01 -11.14 -3.11
N LYS A 192 -9.23 -10.28 -2.44
CA LYS A 192 -8.66 -10.53 -1.11
C LYS A 192 -9.64 -10.23 0.02
N GLN A 193 -10.45 -9.15 -0.10
CA GLN A 193 -11.44 -8.78 0.92
C GLN A 193 -12.59 -9.79 1.02
N ASP A 194 -13.07 -10.26 -0.13
CA ASP A 194 -14.41 -10.84 -0.21
C ASP A 194 -14.41 -12.38 0.05
N LYS A 195 -13.30 -12.97 0.53
CA LYS A 195 -13.10 -14.43 0.75
C LYS A 195 -13.80 -15.28 -0.32
N ILE A 196 -13.76 -14.82 -1.58
CA ILE A 196 -14.72 -15.24 -2.60
C ILE A 196 -14.61 -16.75 -2.77
N THR A 197 -15.69 -17.47 -2.48
CA THR A 197 -15.74 -18.91 -2.76
C THR A 197 -15.51 -19.10 -4.26
N HIS A 198 -14.57 -19.98 -4.59
CA HIS A 198 -13.98 -20.12 -5.92
C HIS A 198 -14.92 -20.77 -6.96
N ASP A 199 -16.23 -20.71 -6.73
CA ASP A 199 -17.21 -21.55 -7.41
C ASP A 199 -17.56 -21.01 -8.80
N LYS A 200 -17.30 -19.72 -9.05
CA LYS A 200 -17.55 -19.03 -10.32
C LYS A 200 -16.34 -18.20 -10.76
N SER A 201 -16.03 -18.27 -12.06
CA SER A 201 -15.00 -17.41 -12.67
C SER A 201 -15.39 -15.92 -12.58
N LEU A 202 -14.42 -15.02 -12.73
CA LEU A 202 -14.71 -13.59 -12.77
C LEU A 202 -15.66 -13.23 -13.92
N GLN A 203 -15.46 -13.84 -15.09
CA GLN A 203 -16.34 -13.67 -16.24
C GLN A 203 -17.79 -14.06 -15.91
N GLN A 204 -18.01 -15.22 -15.28
CA GLN A 204 -19.36 -15.67 -14.89
C GLN A 204 -20.04 -14.72 -13.90
N ARG A 205 -19.26 -14.08 -13.01
CA ARG A 205 -19.77 -13.07 -12.08
C ARG A 205 -20.23 -11.81 -12.81
N PHE A 206 -19.46 -11.35 -13.80
CA PHE A 206 -19.88 -10.25 -14.68
C PHE A 206 -21.14 -10.62 -15.49
N GLU A 207 -21.18 -11.80 -16.09
CA GLU A 207 -22.36 -12.28 -16.84
C GLU A 207 -23.62 -12.28 -15.96
N THR A 208 -23.49 -12.78 -14.73
CA THR A 208 -24.60 -12.79 -13.75
C THR A 208 -25.09 -11.36 -13.48
N ARG A 209 -24.18 -10.44 -13.10
CA ARG A 209 -24.56 -9.04 -12.80
C ARG A 209 -25.16 -8.31 -14.01
N ILE A 210 -24.68 -8.56 -15.23
CA ILE A 210 -25.24 -7.94 -16.45
C ILE A 210 -26.67 -8.43 -16.69
N ASN A 211 -26.89 -9.74 -16.58
CA ASN A 211 -28.21 -10.35 -16.80
C ASN A 211 -29.23 -9.90 -15.76
N GLU A 212 -28.82 -9.84 -14.49
CA GLU A 212 -29.67 -9.48 -13.35
C GLU A 212 -29.89 -7.96 -13.19
N SER A 213 -29.15 -7.11 -13.91
CA SER A 213 -29.31 -5.67 -13.79
C SER A 213 -30.63 -5.18 -14.40
N ASP A 214 -31.50 -4.60 -13.58
CA ASP A 214 -32.73 -3.94 -14.01
C ASP A 214 -32.48 -2.55 -14.65
N LYS A 215 -31.25 -2.04 -14.55
CA LYS A 215 -30.85 -0.72 -15.07
C LYS A 215 -30.35 -0.77 -16.52
N LEU A 216 -30.06 -1.96 -17.04
CA LEU A 216 -29.57 -2.14 -18.41
C LEU A 216 -30.72 -2.54 -19.33
N ILE A 217 -30.85 -1.86 -20.47
CA ILE A 217 -31.77 -2.29 -21.53
C ILE A 217 -31.20 -3.49 -22.30
N ALA A 218 -32.04 -4.19 -23.05
CA ALA A 218 -31.66 -5.41 -23.78
C ALA A 218 -30.43 -5.21 -24.68
N ASP A 219 -30.37 -4.10 -25.42
CA ASP A 219 -29.24 -3.81 -26.32
C ASP A 219 -27.94 -3.56 -25.54
N GLN A 220 -28.01 -2.86 -24.39
CA GLN A 220 -26.85 -2.66 -23.52
C GLN A 220 -26.36 -3.96 -22.90
N LYS A 221 -27.29 -4.83 -22.44
CA LYS A 221 -26.93 -6.16 -21.94
C LYS A 221 -26.22 -6.96 -23.01
N LYS A 222 -26.75 -6.96 -24.24
CA LYS A 222 -26.17 -7.65 -25.39
C LYS A 222 -24.74 -7.16 -25.68
N GLU A 223 -24.54 -5.84 -25.81
CA GLU A 223 -23.22 -5.26 -26.08
C GLU A 223 -22.19 -5.57 -24.97
N MET A 224 -22.60 -5.48 -23.71
CA MET A 224 -21.74 -5.80 -22.58
C MET A 224 -21.37 -7.29 -22.54
N LEU A 225 -22.31 -8.19 -22.81
CA LEU A 225 -22.05 -9.63 -22.88
C LEU A 225 -21.14 -10.01 -24.06
N GLU A 226 -21.34 -9.40 -25.23
CA GLU A 226 -20.45 -9.59 -26.39
C GLU A 226 -19.02 -9.14 -26.08
N THR A 227 -18.87 -7.96 -25.45
CA THR A 227 -17.57 -7.44 -25.01
C THR A 227 -16.92 -8.36 -23.97
N LEU A 228 -17.69 -8.77 -22.97
CA LEU A 228 -17.22 -9.65 -21.90
C LEU A 228 -16.76 -11.00 -22.43
N ASN A 229 -17.51 -11.60 -23.37
CA ASN A 229 -17.16 -12.88 -23.97
C ASN A 229 -15.87 -12.77 -24.81
N ARG A 230 -15.75 -11.73 -25.64
CA ARG A 230 -14.52 -11.45 -26.39
C ARG A 230 -13.32 -11.29 -25.46
N CYS A 231 -13.45 -10.47 -24.43
CA CYS A 231 -12.39 -10.24 -23.45
C CYS A 231 -12.09 -11.48 -22.60
N GLY A 232 -13.08 -12.32 -22.32
CA GLY A 232 -12.90 -13.60 -21.62
C GLY A 232 -12.01 -14.56 -22.41
N ILE A 233 -12.22 -14.64 -23.72
CA ILE A 233 -11.37 -15.42 -24.64
C ILE A 233 -9.95 -14.86 -24.67
N GLU A 234 -9.79 -13.54 -24.84
CA GLU A 234 -8.48 -12.86 -24.87
C GLU A 234 -7.71 -13.02 -23.54
N ALA A 235 -8.43 -12.99 -22.42
CA ALA A 235 -7.85 -13.10 -21.08
C ALA A 235 -7.39 -14.53 -20.74
N ALA A 236 -8.02 -15.56 -21.32
CA ALA A 236 -7.68 -16.97 -21.08
C ALA A 236 -7.59 -17.34 -19.58
N GLY A 237 -8.51 -16.79 -18.76
CA GLY A 237 -8.56 -17.01 -17.31
C GLY A 237 -7.73 -16.04 -16.46
N ASP A 238 -6.97 -15.14 -17.07
CA ASP A 238 -6.27 -14.06 -16.36
C ASP A 238 -7.24 -12.92 -16.02
N ASN A 239 -7.57 -12.80 -14.74
CA ASN A 239 -8.50 -11.79 -14.27
C ASN A 239 -8.01 -10.35 -14.52
N CYS A 240 -6.70 -10.09 -14.44
CA CYS A 240 -6.15 -8.76 -14.71
C CYS A 240 -6.32 -8.40 -16.19
N LYS A 241 -6.02 -9.34 -17.11
CA LYS A 241 -6.29 -9.13 -18.55
C LYS A 241 -7.77 -8.91 -18.83
N LEU A 242 -8.65 -9.65 -18.15
CA LEU A 242 -10.10 -9.49 -18.32
C LEU A 242 -10.55 -8.08 -17.94
N VAL A 243 -10.20 -7.59 -16.74
CA VAL A 243 -10.65 -6.28 -16.25
C VAL A 243 -10.08 -5.10 -17.06
N LYS A 244 -8.87 -5.26 -17.60
CA LYS A 244 -8.27 -4.32 -18.55
C LYS A 244 -9.03 -4.28 -19.88
N CYS A 245 -9.29 -5.45 -20.47
CA CYS A 245 -9.95 -5.55 -21.76
C CYS A 245 -11.38 -4.97 -21.74
N ILE A 246 -12.14 -5.25 -20.68
CA ILE A 246 -13.51 -4.71 -20.53
C ILE A 246 -13.51 -3.24 -20.08
N LYS A 247 -12.36 -2.67 -19.72
CA LYS A 247 -12.21 -1.33 -19.15
C LYS A 247 -13.12 -1.11 -17.94
N ILE A 248 -12.88 -1.90 -16.88
CA ILE A 248 -13.75 -1.93 -15.69
C ILE A 248 -13.95 -0.55 -15.02
N LEU A 249 -13.01 0.37 -15.18
CA LEU A 249 -13.06 1.73 -14.63
C LEU A 249 -13.84 2.71 -15.50
N ARG A 250 -14.44 2.25 -16.60
CA ARG A 250 -15.26 3.07 -17.49
C ARG A 250 -16.67 2.53 -17.60
N ALA A 251 -17.61 3.42 -17.93
CA ALA A 251 -18.95 3.00 -18.32
C ALA A 251 -18.88 2.08 -19.57
N PRO A 252 -19.78 1.07 -19.67
CA PRO A 252 -20.87 0.76 -18.74
C PRO A 252 -20.45 -0.16 -17.57
N PHE A 253 -19.26 -0.77 -17.59
CA PHE A 253 -18.84 -1.76 -16.60
C PHE A 253 -18.62 -1.18 -15.19
N PHE A 254 -18.06 0.03 -15.08
CA PHE A 254 -17.87 0.72 -13.81
C PHE A 254 -19.19 0.91 -13.05
N ASN A 255 -20.23 1.32 -13.77
CA ASN A 255 -21.56 1.58 -13.23
C ASN A 255 -22.26 0.31 -12.69
N LEU A 256 -21.78 -0.89 -13.04
CA LEU A 256 -22.32 -2.17 -12.59
C LEU A 256 -21.81 -2.56 -11.19
N TYR A 257 -20.68 -2.00 -10.75
CA TYR A 257 -19.99 -2.38 -9.50
C TYR A 257 -19.97 -1.30 -8.41
N HIS A 258 -20.11 -0.02 -8.76
CA HIS A 258 -20.03 1.10 -7.82
C HIS A 258 -21.38 1.77 -7.58
N GLN A 259 -22.41 0.99 -7.20
CA GLN A 259 -23.73 1.49 -6.81
C GLN A 259 -23.97 1.37 -5.31
#